data_AF-A0A650MML8-F1
#
_entry.id   AF-A0A650MML8-F1
#
_cell.length_a   1.000
_cell.length_b   1.000
_cell.length_c   1.000
_cell.angle_alpha   90.00
_cell.angle_beta   90.00
_cell.angle_gamma   90.00
#
_symmetry.space_group_name_H-M   'P 1'
#
loop_
_entity.id
_entity.type
_entity.pdbx_description
1 polymer ?
#
loop_
_entity_poly.entity_id
_entity_poly.type
_entity_poly.pdbx_seq_one_letter_code
_entity_poly.pdbx_strand_id
1 'polypeptide(L)'
;MKYRTIVIGSSAGGIDAIEKILKPLKKGFPAAVLIVQHLSNYSSGYMIKHLNDVCNINVKEADEKEKILLGNVYVAPANYHLLVEKDETMSFTVDPKVNHSRPDIDVLFESAAEVYRDELIGIILTGASSDGSKGLKKIKDFGGIIIVQDPGTAESIFMPNTAIKAVEVDYILTLDEIRNKLIELVVNINEKQK
;
A
#
# COMPACT_ATOMS: atom_id res chain seq x y z
N MET A 1 5.13 -17.94 -7.42
CA MET A 1 4.65 -16.78 -6.65
C MET A 1 3.89 -15.89 -7.61
N LYS A 2 2.66 -15.48 -7.30
CA LYS A 2 1.82 -14.72 -8.24
C LYS A 2 1.93 -13.20 -8.08
N TYR A 3 2.07 -12.69 -6.85
CA TYR A 3 2.05 -11.24 -6.59
C TYR A 3 3.43 -10.72 -6.24
N ARG A 4 3.94 -9.73 -7.00
CA ARG A 4 5.30 -9.17 -6.83
C ARG A 4 5.32 -7.86 -6.03
N THR A 5 4.21 -7.14 -6.02
CA THR A 5 4.12 -5.81 -5.41
C THR A 5 2.80 -5.62 -4.67
N ILE A 6 2.87 -4.91 -3.55
CA ILE A 6 1.73 -4.49 -2.74
C ILE A 6 1.77 -2.96 -2.67
N VAL A 7 0.64 -2.30 -2.94
CA VAL A 7 0.46 -0.87 -2.71
C VAL A 7 -0.53 -0.66 -1.56
N ILE A 8 -0.19 0.20 -0.61
CA ILE A 8 -1.00 0.48 0.59
C ILE A 8 -1.31 1.97 0.67
N GLY A 9 -2.58 2.31 0.87
CA GLY A 9 -3.06 3.65 1.11
C GLY A 9 -3.72 3.79 2.48
N SER A 10 -3.37 4.84 3.22
CA SER A 10 -3.95 5.11 4.55
C SER A 10 -3.88 6.60 4.94
N SER A 11 -4.68 6.97 5.95
CA SER A 11 -4.73 8.34 6.49
C SER A 11 -4.89 8.31 8.02
N ALA A 12 -5.93 8.91 8.60
CA ALA A 12 -6.20 8.86 10.05
C ALA A 12 -6.21 7.41 10.59
N GLY A 13 -5.41 7.15 11.65
CA GLY A 13 -5.17 5.81 12.22
C GLY A 13 -4.22 4.92 11.42
N GLY A 14 -3.66 5.42 10.32
CA GLY A 14 -2.92 4.61 9.35
C GLY A 14 -1.55 4.13 9.83
N ILE A 15 -0.85 4.87 10.69
CA ILE A 15 0.47 4.47 11.22
C ILE A 15 0.36 3.15 12.00
N ASP A 16 -0.59 3.07 12.93
CA ASP A 16 -0.83 1.87 13.75
C ASP A 16 -1.34 0.71 12.89
N ALA A 17 -2.15 1.00 11.86
CA ALA A 17 -2.65 0.00 10.92
C ALA A 17 -1.52 -0.60 10.06
N ILE A 18 -0.65 0.26 9.52
CA ILE A 18 0.54 -0.14 8.74
C ILE A 18 1.49 -0.95 9.63
N GLU A 19 1.77 -0.51 10.85
CA GLU A 19 2.65 -1.26 11.76
C GLU A 19 2.13 -2.69 11.96
N LYS A 20 0.84 -2.86 12.25
CA LYS A 20 0.22 -4.18 12.45
C LYS A 20 0.38 -5.10 11.23
N ILE A 21 0.33 -4.53 10.02
CA ILE A 21 0.51 -5.27 8.76
C ILE A 21 1.99 -5.61 8.52
N LEU A 22 2.91 -4.68 8.78
CA LEU A 22 4.33 -4.82 8.44
C LEU A 22 5.16 -5.60 9.48
N LYS A 23 4.86 -5.46 10.77
CA LYS A 23 5.57 -6.13 11.88
C LYS A 23 5.82 -7.64 11.72
N PRO A 24 4.86 -8.45 11.22
CA PRO A 24 5.06 -9.89 10.99
C PRO A 24 5.87 -10.20 9.72
N LEU A 25 6.06 -9.24 8.81
CA LEU A 25 6.83 -9.44 7.59
C LEU A 25 8.32 -9.49 7.94
N LYS A 26 9.01 -10.51 7.45
CA LYS A 26 10.42 -10.74 7.73
C LYS A 26 11.30 -10.25 6.58
N LYS A 27 12.57 -10.02 6.86
CA LYS A 27 13.60 -9.87 5.82
C LYS A 27 13.53 -11.02 4.82
N GLY A 28 13.52 -10.70 3.52
CA GLY A 28 13.31 -11.68 2.45
C GLY A 28 11.84 -11.96 2.14
N PHE A 29 10.90 -11.16 2.66
CA PHE A 29 9.51 -11.16 2.21
C PHE A 29 9.49 -11.03 0.67
N PRO A 30 8.78 -11.91 -0.06
CA PRO A 30 9.09 -12.07 -1.47
C PRO A 30 8.38 -11.05 -2.39
N ALA A 31 7.70 -10.05 -1.81
CA ALA A 31 7.13 -8.90 -2.52
C ALA A 31 7.75 -7.57 -2.06
N ALA A 32 7.66 -6.54 -2.90
CA ALA A 32 7.90 -5.16 -2.49
C ALA A 32 6.60 -4.51 -1.98
N VAL A 33 6.72 -3.55 -1.05
CA VAL A 33 5.56 -2.79 -0.52
C VAL A 33 5.79 -1.31 -0.77
N LEU A 34 4.82 -0.63 -1.39
CA LEU A 34 4.83 0.82 -1.60
C LEU A 34 3.68 1.43 -0.81
N ILE A 35 3.94 2.48 -0.05
CA ILE A 35 2.97 3.04 0.90
C ILE A 35 2.78 4.53 0.67
N VAL A 36 1.53 4.95 0.53
CA VAL A 36 1.12 6.34 0.71
C VAL A 36 0.34 6.46 2.01
N GLN A 37 0.93 7.17 2.97
CA GLN A 37 0.27 7.61 4.18
C GLN A 37 0.04 9.12 4.08
N HIS A 38 -1.20 9.57 4.20
CA HIS A 38 -1.47 11.01 4.37
C HIS A 38 -0.93 11.46 5.72
N LEU A 39 0.13 12.28 5.70
CA LEU A 39 0.72 12.91 6.86
C LEU A 39 0.58 14.43 6.77
N SER A 40 0.68 15.11 7.91
CA SER A 40 0.94 16.54 7.88
C SER A 40 2.32 16.82 7.26
N ASN A 41 2.48 17.97 6.60
CA ASN A 41 3.71 18.33 5.87
C ASN A 41 5.00 18.32 6.71
N TYR A 42 4.91 18.15 8.03
CA TYR A 42 6.03 18.19 8.99
C TYR A 42 6.37 16.81 9.60
N SER A 43 5.68 15.74 9.18
CA SER A 43 5.61 14.48 9.95
C SER A 43 6.37 13.28 9.33
N SER A 44 6.99 13.40 8.15
CA SER A 44 7.43 12.21 7.39
C SER A 44 8.51 11.37 8.11
N GLY A 45 9.51 12.01 8.71
CA GLY A 45 10.66 11.30 9.27
C GLY A 45 10.35 10.39 10.46
N TYR A 46 9.39 10.74 11.31
CA TYR A 46 9.07 9.95 12.50
C TYR A 46 8.48 8.58 12.14
N MET A 47 7.51 8.55 11.21
CA MET A 47 6.84 7.30 10.84
C MET A 47 7.81 6.29 10.25
N ILE A 48 8.65 6.73 9.30
CA ILE A 48 9.62 5.85 8.63
C ILE A 48 10.61 5.28 9.65
N LYS A 49 11.15 6.15 10.52
CA LYS A 49 12.05 5.71 11.59
C LYS A 49 11.38 4.73 12.53
N HIS A 50 10.18 5.05 13.03
CA HIS A 50 9.41 4.20 13.93
C HIS A 50 9.15 2.82 13.30
N LEU A 51 8.62 2.78 12.08
CA LEU A 51 8.34 1.53 11.39
C LEU A 51 9.61 0.71 11.14
N ASN A 52 10.72 1.34 10.77
CA ASN A 52 11.99 0.66 10.56
C ASN A 52 12.60 0.13 11.87
N ASP A 53 12.33 0.78 13.00
CA ASP A 53 12.80 0.33 14.33
C ASP A 53 11.98 -0.86 14.86
N VAL A 54 10.68 -0.95 14.53
CA VAL A 54 9.77 -1.97 15.08
C VAL A 54 9.47 -3.14 14.12
N CYS A 55 9.76 -3.01 12.83
CA CYS A 55 9.50 -4.05 11.83
C CYS A 55 10.79 -4.82 11.47
N ASN A 56 10.63 -6.09 11.09
CA ASN A 56 11.75 -6.95 10.67
C ASN A 56 12.07 -6.85 9.16
N ILE A 57 11.30 -6.06 8.43
CA ILE A 57 11.47 -5.76 7.01
C ILE A 57 12.09 -4.37 6.88
N ASN A 58 12.92 -4.13 5.86
CA ASN A 58 13.55 -2.84 5.64
C ASN A 58 12.48 -1.80 5.24
N VAL A 59 12.31 -0.75 6.05
CA VAL A 59 11.38 0.35 5.77
C VAL A 59 12.17 1.63 5.54
N LYS A 60 11.96 2.26 4.38
CA LYS A 60 12.62 3.53 4.04
C LYS A 60 11.67 4.50 3.33
N GLU A 61 12.03 5.78 3.33
CA GLU A 61 11.46 6.72 2.37
C GLU A 61 11.87 6.28 0.96
N ALA A 62 10.99 6.41 -0.03
CA ALA A 62 11.35 6.17 -1.42
C ALA A 62 12.38 7.21 -1.89
N ASP A 63 13.29 6.82 -2.78
CA ASP A 63 14.19 7.73 -3.50
C ASP A 63 13.83 7.86 -4.99
N GLU A 64 14.10 9.03 -5.58
CA GLU A 64 13.83 9.27 -7.00
C GLU A 64 14.71 8.36 -7.88
N LYS A 65 14.10 7.71 -8.87
CA LYS A 65 14.71 6.75 -9.82
C LYS A 65 15.29 5.50 -9.15
N GLU A 66 14.94 5.24 -7.90
CA GLU A 66 15.33 4.01 -7.23
C GLU A 66 14.56 2.81 -7.80
N LYS A 67 15.26 1.70 -8.01
CA LYS A 67 14.65 0.43 -8.42
C LYS A 67 13.85 -0.17 -7.27
N ILE A 68 12.65 -0.67 -7.58
CA ILE A 68 11.79 -1.36 -6.61
C ILE A 68 12.35 -2.77 -6.38
N LEU A 69 12.80 -3.05 -5.15
CA LEU A 69 13.39 -4.32 -4.78
C LEU A 69 12.49 -5.09 -3.81
N LEU A 70 12.31 -6.39 -4.07
CA LEU A 70 11.56 -7.30 -3.19
C LEU A 70 12.13 -7.29 -1.77
N GLY A 71 11.27 -7.48 -0.77
CA GLY A 71 11.66 -7.50 0.64
C GLY A 71 11.95 -6.12 1.23
N ASN A 72 11.55 -5.05 0.53
CA ASN A 72 11.63 -3.68 1.00
C ASN A 72 10.24 -3.04 1.04
N VAL A 73 10.10 -2.10 1.98
CA VAL A 73 8.96 -1.21 2.12
C VAL A 73 9.41 0.21 1.81
N TYR A 74 8.75 0.85 0.86
CA TYR A 74 9.02 2.21 0.43
C TYR A 74 7.83 3.09 0.78
N VAL A 75 8.10 4.18 1.50
CA VAL A 75 7.11 5.16 1.91
C VAL A 75 7.24 6.39 1.02
N ALA A 76 6.12 6.85 0.44
CA ALA A 76 6.09 8.06 -0.36
C ALA A 76 6.55 9.28 0.46
N PRO A 77 7.49 10.11 -0.06
CA PRO A 77 7.94 11.30 0.64
C PRO A 77 6.83 12.37 0.69
N ALA A 78 6.86 13.20 1.73
CA ALA A 78 5.93 14.32 1.84
C ALA A 78 6.12 15.32 0.68
N ASN A 79 5.02 15.93 0.24
CA ASN A 79 4.99 16.94 -0.83
C ASN A 79 5.37 16.45 -2.24
N TYR A 80 5.50 15.14 -2.48
CA TYR A 80 5.62 14.56 -3.82
C TYR A 80 4.58 13.47 -4.01
N HIS A 81 4.08 13.29 -5.24
CA HIS A 81 3.41 12.04 -5.58
C HIS A 81 4.46 11.00 -5.92
N LEU A 82 4.26 9.76 -5.46
CA LEU A 82 5.08 8.61 -5.78
C LEU A 82 4.44 7.84 -6.94
N LEU A 83 5.22 7.54 -7.97
CA LEU A 83 4.79 6.78 -9.14
C LEU A 83 5.69 5.57 -9.37
N VAL A 84 5.14 4.58 -10.06
CA VAL A 84 5.88 3.43 -10.57
C VAL A 84 6.08 3.58 -12.08
N GLU A 85 7.34 3.53 -12.51
CA GLU A 85 7.72 3.59 -13.91
C GLU A 85 7.76 2.20 -14.56
N LYS A 86 7.70 2.15 -15.90
CA LYS A 86 7.68 0.90 -16.68
C LYS A 86 8.93 0.05 -16.51
N ASP A 87 10.04 0.65 -16.11
CA ASP A 87 11.30 -0.05 -15.82
C ASP A 87 11.41 -0.50 -14.35
N GLU A 88 10.29 -0.49 -13.63
CA GLU A 88 10.17 -0.85 -12.20
C GLU A 88 11.03 0.04 -11.29
N THR A 89 11.22 1.31 -11.69
CA THR A 89 11.76 2.37 -10.83
C THR A 89 10.66 3.25 -10.24
N MET A 90 10.98 3.96 -9.17
CA MET A 90 10.09 4.95 -8.56
C MET A 90 10.41 6.34 -9.12
N SER A 91 9.40 7.15 -9.39
CA SER A 91 9.57 8.56 -9.75
C SER A 91 8.70 9.46 -8.90
N PHE A 92 9.08 10.74 -8.84
CA PHE A 92 8.36 11.76 -8.11
C PHE A 92 7.82 12.82 -9.06
N THR A 93 6.62 13.28 -8.79
CA THR A 93 6.09 14.50 -9.42
C THR A 93 5.58 15.48 -8.38
N VAL A 94 5.67 16.76 -8.73
CA VAL A 94 5.12 17.91 -8.01
C VAL A 94 3.85 18.43 -8.68
N ASP A 95 3.18 17.58 -9.46
CA ASP A 95 1.89 17.88 -10.05
C ASP A 95 0.88 18.40 -9.00
N PRO A 96 -0.17 19.12 -9.44
CA PRO A 96 -1.16 19.67 -8.56
C PRO A 96 -1.72 18.59 -7.64
N LYS A 97 -1.99 18.98 -6.38
CA LYS A 97 -2.62 18.10 -5.40
C LYS A 97 -3.86 17.44 -5.98
N VAL A 98 -3.89 16.12 -5.93
CA VAL A 98 -5.08 15.32 -6.23
C VAL A 98 -5.83 15.12 -4.90
N ASN A 99 -7.16 15.28 -4.92
CA ASN A 99 -7.99 15.20 -3.70
C ASN A 99 -7.52 16.11 -2.52
N HIS A 100 -6.85 17.24 -2.82
CA HIS A 100 -6.21 18.14 -1.85
C HIS A 100 -4.98 17.58 -1.10
N SER A 101 -4.49 16.40 -1.50
CA SER A 101 -3.36 15.70 -0.90
C SER A 101 -2.16 15.59 -1.85
N ARG A 102 -0.96 15.57 -1.26
CA ARG A 102 0.30 15.20 -1.93
C ARG A 102 1.29 14.70 -0.88
N PRO A 103 1.59 13.39 -0.82
CA PRO A 103 1.23 12.33 -1.77
C PRO A 103 -0.27 12.00 -1.82
N ASP A 104 -0.70 11.42 -2.94
CA ASP A 104 -2.07 10.95 -3.21
C ASP A 104 -2.01 9.45 -3.55
N ILE A 105 -2.97 8.69 -3.04
CA ILE A 105 -3.02 7.23 -3.10
C ILE A 105 -3.43 6.78 -4.51
N ASP A 106 -4.41 7.47 -5.12
CA ASP A 106 -4.86 7.17 -6.49
C ASP A 106 -3.67 7.21 -7.46
N VAL A 107 -2.79 8.23 -7.36
CA VAL A 107 -1.61 8.36 -8.25
C VAL A 107 -0.66 7.17 -8.17
N LEU A 108 -0.32 6.71 -6.95
CA LEU A 108 0.52 5.53 -6.78
C LEU A 108 -0.17 4.27 -7.33
N PHE A 109 -1.45 4.11 -7.01
CA PHE A 109 -2.19 2.90 -7.35
C PHE A 109 -2.40 2.78 -8.86
N GLU A 110 -2.72 3.88 -9.54
CA GLU A 110 -2.91 3.91 -10.99
C GLU A 110 -1.62 3.56 -11.73
N SER A 111 -0.50 4.18 -11.37
CA SER A 111 0.80 3.89 -12.01
C SER A 111 1.28 2.47 -11.73
N ALA A 112 1.14 1.98 -10.49
CA ALA A 112 1.47 0.59 -10.15
C ALA A 112 0.60 -0.43 -10.90
N ALA A 113 -0.69 -0.15 -11.09
CA ALA A 113 -1.62 -1.05 -11.79
C ALA A 113 -1.21 -1.25 -13.26
N GLU A 114 -0.75 -0.20 -13.93
CA GLU A 114 -0.31 -0.29 -15.32
C GLU A 114 0.95 -1.14 -15.49
N VAL A 115 1.83 -1.14 -14.48
CA VAL A 115 3.11 -1.86 -14.49
C VAL A 115 2.94 -3.32 -14.04
N TYR A 116 2.33 -3.55 -12.88
CA TYR A 116 2.27 -4.88 -12.24
C TYR A 116 1.02 -5.69 -12.57
N ARG A 117 -0.05 -5.05 -13.07
CA ARG A 117 -1.27 -5.71 -13.55
C ARG A 117 -1.83 -6.75 -12.56
N ASP A 118 -1.96 -8.01 -12.96
CA ASP A 118 -2.50 -9.12 -12.16
C ASP A 118 -1.52 -9.67 -11.12
N GLU A 119 -0.30 -9.12 -11.05
CA GLU A 119 0.69 -9.37 -10.00
C GLU A 119 0.65 -8.32 -8.87
N LEU A 120 -0.32 -7.38 -8.92
CA LEU A 120 -0.48 -6.31 -7.92
C LEU A 120 -1.56 -6.63 -6.88
N ILE A 121 -1.27 -6.29 -5.63
CA ILE A 121 -2.25 -6.22 -4.55
C ILE A 121 -2.41 -4.75 -4.13
N GLY A 122 -3.62 -4.21 -4.21
CA GLY A 122 -3.99 -2.89 -3.70
C GLY A 122 -4.71 -2.98 -2.36
N ILE A 123 -4.27 -2.19 -1.38
CA ILE A 123 -4.83 -2.21 -0.03
C ILE A 123 -5.24 -0.80 0.41
N ILE A 124 -6.51 -0.62 0.79
CA ILE A 124 -6.99 0.59 1.47
C ILE A 124 -7.26 0.31 2.94
N LEU A 125 -6.68 1.13 3.80
CA LEU A 125 -6.85 1.07 5.25
C LEU A 125 -7.70 2.25 5.75
N THR A 126 -7.76 2.38 7.07
CA THR A 126 -8.38 3.49 7.79
C THR A 126 -7.96 4.86 7.26
N GLY A 127 -8.92 5.78 7.18
CA GLY A 127 -8.67 7.13 6.71
C GLY A 127 -9.91 8.00 6.59
N ALA A 128 -9.70 9.31 6.56
CA ALA A 128 -10.74 10.34 6.57
C ALA A 128 -10.97 11.02 5.20
N SER A 129 -10.52 10.40 4.10
CA SER A 129 -10.67 10.92 2.73
C SER A 129 -11.11 9.81 1.76
N SER A 130 -11.55 10.17 0.56
CA SER A 130 -11.98 9.20 -0.47
C SER A 130 -10.85 8.72 -1.38
N ASP A 131 -9.63 9.18 -1.12
CA ASP A 131 -8.43 8.87 -1.90
C ASP A 131 -8.15 7.37 -1.93
N GLY A 132 -7.62 6.89 -3.05
CA GLY A 132 -7.34 5.48 -3.34
C GLY A 132 -8.51 4.72 -3.97
N SER A 133 -9.73 5.27 -3.96
CA SER A 133 -10.90 4.63 -4.56
C SER A 133 -10.80 4.47 -6.09
N LYS A 134 -10.22 5.47 -6.80
CA LYS A 134 -10.03 5.39 -8.25
C LYS A 134 -8.86 4.49 -8.60
N GLY A 135 -7.79 4.59 -7.81
CA GLY A 135 -6.64 3.71 -7.87
C GLY A 135 -7.03 2.24 -7.73
N LEU A 136 -7.85 1.89 -6.75
CA LEU A 136 -8.36 0.52 -6.59
C LEU A 136 -9.17 0.07 -7.81
N LYS A 137 -10.04 0.93 -8.36
CA LYS A 137 -10.76 0.60 -9.60
C LYS A 137 -9.78 0.26 -10.74
N LYS A 138 -8.72 1.06 -10.90
CA LYS A 138 -7.68 0.82 -11.91
C LYS A 138 -6.95 -0.51 -11.67
N ILE A 139 -6.64 -0.84 -10.42
CA ILE A 139 -6.06 -2.15 -10.05
C ILE A 139 -6.99 -3.29 -10.47
N LYS A 140 -8.32 -3.18 -10.23
CA LYS A 140 -9.30 -4.17 -10.68
C LYS A 140 -9.31 -4.32 -12.20
N ASP A 141 -9.34 -3.19 -12.91
CA ASP A 141 -9.40 -3.15 -14.37
C ASP A 141 -8.20 -3.86 -15.02
N PHE A 142 -7.04 -3.88 -14.34
CA PHE A 142 -5.84 -4.61 -14.77
C PHE A 142 -5.69 -6.02 -14.19
N GLY A 143 -6.67 -6.50 -13.42
CA GLY A 143 -6.72 -7.87 -12.89
C GLY A 143 -5.99 -8.10 -11.56
N GLY A 144 -5.58 -7.02 -10.88
CA GLY A 144 -4.99 -7.11 -9.54
C GLY A 144 -6.01 -7.45 -8.46
N ILE A 145 -5.52 -7.79 -7.26
CA ILE A 145 -6.36 -8.05 -6.08
C ILE A 145 -6.56 -6.78 -5.27
N ILE A 146 -7.76 -6.61 -4.73
CA ILE A 146 -8.14 -5.49 -3.87
C ILE A 146 -8.53 -6.00 -2.48
N ILE A 147 -7.87 -5.44 -1.47
CA ILE A 147 -8.17 -5.69 -0.06
C ILE A 147 -8.54 -4.35 0.59
N VAL A 148 -9.62 -4.32 1.35
CA VAL A 148 -10.02 -3.14 2.13
C VAL A 148 -10.12 -3.51 3.60
N GLN A 149 -9.61 -2.65 4.49
CA GLN A 149 -9.81 -2.81 5.92
C GLN A 149 -11.30 -2.80 6.25
N ASP A 150 -11.75 -3.76 7.06
CA ASP A 150 -13.11 -3.80 7.59
C ASP A 150 -13.43 -2.48 8.29
N PRO A 151 -14.43 -1.70 7.80
CA PRO A 151 -14.84 -0.46 8.43
C PRO A 151 -15.20 -0.62 9.91
N GLY A 152 -15.65 -1.80 10.36
CA GLY A 152 -15.96 -2.09 11.77
C GLY A 152 -14.73 -2.09 12.69
N THR A 153 -13.52 -2.17 12.14
CA THR A 153 -12.25 -2.16 12.87
C THR A 153 -11.36 -0.96 12.54
N ALA A 154 -11.80 -0.09 11.63
CA ALA A 154 -11.07 1.10 11.21
C ALA A 154 -11.28 2.23 12.22
N GLU A 155 -10.21 2.97 12.53
CA GLU A 155 -10.30 4.17 13.36
C GLU A 155 -11.14 5.25 12.67
N SER A 156 -10.91 5.42 11.36
CA SER A 156 -11.72 6.25 10.48
C SER A 156 -12.28 5.41 9.36
N ILE A 157 -13.62 5.28 9.38
CA ILE A 157 -14.37 4.39 8.49
C ILE A 157 -14.59 4.97 7.09
N PHE A 158 -14.29 6.25 6.88
CA PHE A 158 -14.69 6.94 5.66
C PHE A 158 -13.98 6.37 4.43
N MET A 159 -12.65 6.30 4.46
CA MET A 159 -11.84 5.81 3.34
C MET A 159 -12.17 4.35 2.97
N PRO A 160 -12.24 3.38 3.92
CA PRO A 160 -12.72 2.04 3.61
C PRO A 160 -14.12 1.99 2.98
N ASN A 161 -15.09 2.74 3.52
CA ASN A 161 -16.45 2.76 2.97
C ASN A 161 -16.50 3.37 1.56
N THR A 162 -15.68 4.37 1.27
CA THR A 162 -15.61 4.94 -0.08
C THR A 162 -15.01 3.96 -1.08
N ALA A 163 -13.96 3.23 -0.68
CA ALA A 163 -13.35 2.18 -1.51
C ALA A 163 -14.35 1.07 -1.85
N ILE A 164 -15.05 0.54 -0.84
CA ILE A 164 -16.06 -0.53 -1.00
C ILE A 164 -17.20 -0.10 -1.93
N LYS A 165 -17.60 1.18 -1.90
CA LYS A 165 -18.65 1.71 -2.79
C LYS A 165 -18.17 1.93 -4.22
N ALA A 166 -16.87 2.18 -4.42
CA ALA A 166 -16.32 2.58 -5.70
C ALA A 166 -15.99 1.40 -6.63
N VAL A 167 -15.67 0.23 -6.08
CA VAL A 167 -15.22 -0.95 -6.83
C VAL A 167 -15.62 -2.25 -6.12
N GLU A 168 -15.82 -3.32 -6.89
CA GLU A 168 -15.99 -4.68 -6.35
C GLU A 168 -14.67 -5.17 -5.73
N VAL A 169 -14.56 -5.00 -4.42
CA VAL A 169 -13.43 -5.44 -3.58
C VAL A 169 -13.39 -6.96 -3.50
N ASP A 170 -12.20 -7.56 -3.53
CA ASP A 170 -12.05 -9.02 -3.40
C ASP A 170 -12.15 -9.46 -1.94
N TYR A 171 -11.65 -8.63 -1.02
CA TYR A 171 -11.67 -8.93 0.42
C TYR A 171 -11.93 -7.69 1.27
N ILE A 172 -12.83 -7.83 2.25
CA ILE A 172 -13.04 -6.88 3.35
C ILE A 172 -12.60 -7.59 4.62
N LEU A 173 -11.53 -7.12 5.26
CA LEU A 173 -10.81 -7.89 6.28
C LEU A 173 -10.37 -7.00 7.44
N THR A 174 -10.38 -7.53 8.66
CA THR A 174 -9.69 -6.92 9.81
C THR A 174 -8.17 -6.87 9.57
N LEU A 175 -7.44 -6.03 10.31
CA LEU A 175 -5.97 -5.92 10.13
C LEU A 175 -5.23 -7.26 10.34
N ASP A 176 -5.70 -8.10 11.27
CA ASP A 176 -5.14 -9.43 11.51
C ASP A 176 -5.38 -10.38 10.33
N GLU A 177 -6.54 -10.27 9.69
CA GLU A 177 -6.89 -11.04 8.50
C GLU A 177 -6.15 -10.55 7.25
N ILE A 178 -5.97 -9.22 7.09
CA ILE A 178 -5.14 -8.65 6.01
C ILE A 178 -3.73 -9.21 6.11
N ARG A 179 -3.12 -9.20 7.29
CA ARG A 179 -1.81 -9.82 7.53
C ARG A 179 -1.80 -11.28 7.04
N ASN A 180 -2.74 -12.08 7.53
CA ASN A 180 -2.76 -13.51 7.22
C ASN A 180 -2.96 -13.75 5.72
N LYS A 181 -3.82 -12.95 5.09
CA LYS A 181 -4.09 -13.01 3.66
C LYS A 181 -2.86 -12.62 2.83
N LEU A 182 -2.09 -11.62 3.24
CA LEU A 182 -0.84 -11.26 2.58
C LEU A 182 0.18 -12.40 2.62
N ILE A 183 0.34 -13.05 3.78
CA ILE A 183 1.24 -14.21 3.89
C ILE A 183 0.76 -15.35 2.98
N GLU A 184 -0.53 -15.65 3.00
CA GLU A 184 -1.13 -16.68 2.14
C GLU A 184 -0.89 -16.41 0.65
N LEU A 185 -1.21 -15.20 0.17
CA LEU A 185 -1.14 -14.83 -1.24
C LEU A 185 0.30 -14.73 -1.77
N VAL A 186 1.23 -14.28 -0.92
CA VAL A 186 2.58 -13.87 -1.33
C VAL A 186 3.61 -14.97 -1.06
N VAL A 187 3.51 -15.68 0.06
CA VAL A 187 4.54 -16.66 0.46
C VAL A 187 4.34 -18.02 -0.21
N ASN A 188 3.16 -18.33 -0.76
CA ASN A 188 2.79 -19.66 -1.24
C ASN A 188 3.17 -20.73 -0.19
N ILE A 189 2.28 -21.04 0.76
CA ILE A 189 2.44 -22.24 1.58
C ILE A 189 2.20 -23.45 0.67
N ASN A 190 3.22 -23.84 -0.10
CA ASN A 190 3.29 -25.15 -0.73
C ASN A 190 3.59 -26.19 0.37
N GLU A 191 2.64 -26.43 1.25
CA GLU A 191 2.48 -27.73 1.92
C GLU A 191 1.78 -28.71 0.97
N LYS A 192 2.40 -28.96 -0.18
CA LYS A 192 2.16 -30.16 -0.97
C LYS A 192 3.48 -30.90 -1.18
N GLN A 193 4.05 -31.35 -0.06
CA GLN A 193 4.92 -32.53 -0.01
C GLN A 193 4.55 -33.34 1.22
N LYS A 194 3.50 -34.15 1.07
CA LYS A 194 3.38 -35.47 1.69
C LYS A 194 3.15 -36.46 0.58
#